data_AF-A0A6I2VHA7-F1
#
_entry.id   AF-A0A6I2VHA7-F1
#
_cell.length_a   1.000
_cell.length_b   1.000
_cell.length_c   1.000
_cell.angle_alpha   90.00
_cell.angle_beta   90.00
_cell.angle_gamma   90.00
#
_symmetry.space_group_name_H-M   'P 1'
#
loop_
_entity.id
_entity.type
_entity.pdbx_description
1 polymer ?
#
loop_
_entity_poly.entity_id
_entity_poly.type
_entity_poly.pdbx_seq_one_letter_code
_entity_poly.pdbx_strand_id
1 'polypeptide(L)'
;MAVQQLEPPTRTSSNLDLDRPGRSVARIGLVQSTTPDVEYGVVPVPVVIVNGGDGPTVLLTAGTHGDEYEGQLLLQNLARTLTPAEVSGRVIIMPAINLPAVLDSSRISPLDNGNLNRAYPGDPDGTPTYALADYVTRYVLPHC
;
A
#
# COMPACT_ATOMS: atom_id res chain seq x y z
N MET A 1 11.48 13.84 21.11
CA MET A 1 10.26 14.22 20.39
C MET A 1 9.41 12.96 20.32
N ALA A 2 8.30 12.89 21.07
CA ALA A 2 7.43 11.72 21.06
C ALA A 2 6.81 11.60 19.67
N VAL A 3 7.06 10.48 18.99
CA VAL A 3 6.32 10.12 17.78
C VAL A 3 4.90 9.87 18.27
N GLN A 4 4.00 10.80 17.98
CA GLN A 4 2.57 10.58 18.20
C GLN A 4 2.22 9.33 17.39
N GLN A 5 1.82 8.24 18.08
CA GLN A 5 1.28 7.08 17.40
C GLN A 5 0.01 7.54 16.71
N LEU A 6 0.13 7.90 15.45
CA LEU A 6 -0.99 8.33 14.65
C LEU A 6 -1.84 7.08 14.42
N GLU A 7 -3.08 7.04 14.87
CA GLU A 7 -3.96 5.93 14.48
C GLU A 7 -4.31 6.03 12.99
N PRO A 8 -4.40 4.90 12.26
CA PRO A 8 -4.79 4.90 10.86
C PRO A 8 -6.08 5.71 10.67
N PRO A 9 -6.19 6.54 9.61
CA PRO A 9 -7.41 7.28 9.35
C PRO A 9 -8.59 6.33 9.19
N THR A 10 -9.81 6.78 9.53
CA THR A 10 -11.01 5.93 9.54
C THR A 10 -11.28 5.24 8.20
N ARG A 11 -10.80 5.82 7.09
CA ARG A 11 -10.90 5.26 5.73
C ARG A 11 -9.86 4.19 5.40
N THR A 12 -8.93 3.92 6.32
CA THR A 12 -7.89 2.91 6.17
C THR A 12 -7.83 2.00 7.38
N SER A 13 -7.55 0.73 7.14
CA SER A 13 -7.25 -0.25 8.18
C SER A 13 -6.02 -1.02 7.75
N SER A 14 -5.20 -1.52 8.67
CA SER A 14 -4.07 -2.35 8.28
C SER A 14 -3.69 -3.36 9.34
N ASN A 15 -3.04 -4.43 8.90
CA ASN A 15 -2.32 -5.38 9.75
C ASN A 15 -0.81 -5.34 9.46
N LEU A 16 -0.29 -4.18 9.04
CA LEU A 16 1.13 -4.02 8.74
C LEU A 16 1.95 -4.14 10.02
N ASP A 17 2.87 -5.09 10.01
CA ASP A 17 3.96 -5.20 10.98
C ASP A 17 5.26 -5.20 10.18
N LEU A 18 5.84 -4.00 10.05
CA LEU A 18 7.05 -3.79 9.25
C LEU A 18 8.29 -4.36 9.92
N ASP A 19 8.29 -4.52 11.25
CA ASP A 19 9.46 -4.93 12.02
C ASP A 19 9.49 -6.44 12.27
N ARG A 20 8.41 -7.17 11.98
CA ARG A 20 8.37 -8.63 12.05
C ARG A 20 9.51 -9.27 11.24
N PRO A 21 10.36 -10.12 11.86
CA PRO A 21 11.38 -10.87 11.14
C PRO A 21 10.80 -11.86 10.14
N GLY A 22 11.52 -12.12 9.05
CA GLY A 22 11.14 -13.08 8.04
C GLY A 22 10.20 -12.50 6.98
N ARG A 23 9.30 -13.34 6.44
CA ARG A 23 8.34 -12.95 5.40
C ARG A 23 6.95 -12.76 6.02
N SER A 24 6.29 -11.66 5.69
CA SER A 24 4.90 -11.42 6.05
C SER A 24 4.09 -10.90 4.86
N VAL A 25 2.79 -11.20 4.88
CA VAL A 25 1.81 -10.67 3.93
C VAL A 25 0.78 -9.88 4.72
N ALA A 26 0.61 -8.62 4.35
CA ALA A 26 -0.26 -7.67 5.00
C ALA A 26 -1.16 -6.99 3.96
N ARG A 27 -2.10 -6.18 4.44
CA ARG A 27 -2.99 -5.38 3.60
C ARG A 27 -3.21 -4.00 4.20
N ILE A 28 -3.37 -3.01 3.34
CA ILE A 28 -3.97 -1.73 3.67
C ILE A 28 -5.41 -1.78 3.14
N GLY A 29 -6.37 -1.95 4.02
CA GLY A 29 -7.79 -1.95 3.69
C GLY A 29 -8.30 -0.53 3.48
N LEU A 30 -8.67 -0.19 2.26
CA LEU A 30 -9.37 1.05 1.93
C LEU A 30 -10.86 0.84 2.17
N VAL A 31 -11.38 1.50 3.20
CA VAL A 31 -12.78 1.45 3.60
C VAL A 31 -13.56 2.42 2.72
N GLN A 32 -14.61 1.91 2.09
CA GLN A 32 -15.49 2.69 1.25
C GLN A 32 -16.93 2.21 1.32
N SER A 33 -17.84 3.07 0.88
CA SER A 33 -19.22 2.70 0.56
C SER A 33 -19.46 3.13 -0.88
N THR A 34 -19.61 2.15 -1.78
CA THR A 34 -19.74 2.38 -3.23
C THR A 34 -21.16 2.60 -3.69
N THR A 35 -22.15 2.18 -2.91
CA THR A 35 -23.59 2.39 -3.17
C THR A 35 -24.34 2.51 -1.84
N PRO A 36 -25.59 2.99 -1.84
CA PRO A 36 -26.46 2.96 -0.67
C PRO A 36 -26.66 1.56 -0.06
N ASP A 37 -26.34 0.50 -0.81
CA ASP A 37 -26.67 -0.89 -0.49
C ASP A 37 -25.45 -1.73 -0.06
N VAL A 38 -24.23 -1.22 -0.26
CA VAL A 38 -23.00 -1.76 0.32
C VAL A 38 -22.41 -0.76 1.31
N GLU A 39 -22.91 -0.87 2.54
CA GLU A 39 -22.26 -0.32 3.71
C GLU A 39 -20.99 -1.14 4.02
N TYR A 40 -19.84 -0.46 4.20
CA TYR A 40 -18.57 -1.02 4.70
C TYR A 40 -17.75 -1.95 3.76
N GLY A 41 -17.70 -1.68 2.46
CA GLY A 41 -16.77 -2.37 1.55
C GLY A 41 -15.30 -2.06 1.89
N VAL A 42 -14.44 -3.08 1.90
CA VAL A 42 -12.98 -2.92 2.10
C VAL A 42 -12.22 -3.43 0.90
N VAL A 43 -11.45 -2.55 0.24
CA VAL A 43 -10.51 -2.94 -0.83
C VAL A 43 -9.13 -3.19 -0.21
N PRO A 44 -8.62 -4.43 -0.20
CA PRO A 44 -7.36 -4.76 0.47
C PRO A 44 -6.16 -4.56 -0.46
N VAL A 45 -5.48 -3.43 -0.37
CA VAL A 45 -4.24 -3.18 -1.10
C VAL A 45 -3.14 -4.13 -0.56
N PRO A 46 -2.56 -5.00 -1.39
CA PRO A 46 -1.64 -6.04 -0.94
C PRO A 46 -0.25 -5.47 -0.63
N VAL A 47 0.33 -5.90 0.50
CA VAL A 47 1.69 -5.56 0.91
C VAL A 47 2.43 -6.84 1.28
N VAL A 48 3.62 -7.05 0.73
CA VAL A 48 4.52 -8.15 1.14
C VAL A 48 5.77 -7.53 1.74
N ILE A 49 6.15 -8.01 2.92
CA ILE A 49 7.34 -7.54 3.63
C ILE A 49 8.31 -8.72 3.74
N VAL A 50 9.54 -8.49 3.33
CA VAL A 50 10.65 -9.44 3.50
C VAL A 50 11.71 -8.76 4.36
N ASN A 51 11.84 -9.19 5.61
CA ASN A 51 12.75 -8.64 6.59
C ASN A 51 13.84 -9.68 6.89
N GLY A 52 15.06 -9.41 6.42
CA GLY A 52 16.25 -10.23 6.63
C GLY A 52 17.10 -9.82 7.84
N GLY A 53 16.65 -8.82 8.62
CA GLY A 53 17.36 -8.31 9.79
C GLY A 53 17.97 -6.93 9.56
N ASP A 54 19.16 -6.70 10.10
CA ASP A 54 19.80 -5.39 10.07
C ASP A 54 20.17 -4.94 8.65
N GLY A 55 19.87 -3.69 8.32
CA GLY A 55 20.18 -3.09 7.03
C GLY A 55 19.18 -2.01 6.61
N PRO A 56 19.33 -1.42 5.40
CA PRO A 56 18.42 -0.41 4.89
C PRO A 56 17.04 -1.01 4.57
N THR A 57 16.02 -0.14 4.50
CA THR A 57 14.70 -0.52 3.98
C THR A 57 14.53 -0.01 2.55
N VAL A 58 13.94 -0.83 1.68
CA VAL A 58 13.56 -0.42 0.32
C VAL A 58 12.05 -0.61 0.14
N LEU A 59 11.37 0.44 -0.29
CA LEU A 59 9.97 0.39 -0.71
C LEU A 59 9.89 0.27 -2.24
N LEU A 60 9.26 -0.80 -2.71
CA LEU A 60 9.00 -1.07 -4.11
C LEU A 60 7.49 -0.99 -4.37
N THR A 61 7.07 -0.07 -5.23
CA THR A 61 5.67 0.13 -5.58
C THR A 61 5.45 -0.02 -7.08
N ALA A 62 4.29 -0.55 -7.46
CA ALA A 62 3.80 -0.58 -8.83
C ALA A 62 2.27 -0.50 -8.83
N GLY A 63 1.67 -0.29 -10.00
CA GLY A 63 0.23 -0.11 -10.12
C GLY A 63 -0.25 1.20 -9.49
N THR A 64 0.54 2.27 -9.58
CA THR A 64 0.09 3.64 -9.23
C THR A 64 -1.04 4.08 -10.18
N HIS A 65 -0.85 3.77 -11.46
CA HIS A 65 -1.91 3.70 -12.45
C HIS A 65 -2.14 2.23 -12.81
N GLY A 66 -3.40 1.86 -13.05
CA GLY A 66 -3.79 0.47 -13.25
C GLY A 66 -3.47 -0.09 -14.63
N ASP A 67 -3.29 0.78 -15.61
CA ASP A 67 -2.97 0.51 -17.00
C ASP A 67 -1.45 0.39 -17.27
N GLU A 68 -0.61 0.36 -16.23
CA GLU A 68 0.85 0.24 -16.29
C GLU A 68 1.30 -1.12 -15.70
N TYR A 69 1.51 -2.14 -16.55
CA TYR A 69 1.53 -3.55 -16.13
C TYR A 69 2.89 -4.11 -15.74
N GLU A 70 3.99 -3.63 -16.33
CA GLU A 70 5.32 -4.23 -16.23
C GLU A 70 5.81 -4.28 -14.78
N GLY A 71 5.67 -3.16 -14.06
CA GLY A 71 6.01 -3.09 -12.65
C GLY A 71 5.17 -4.02 -11.79
N GLN A 72 3.87 -4.15 -12.10
CA GLN A 72 2.95 -5.01 -11.35
C GLN A 72 3.39 -6.47 -11.47
N LEU A 73 3.66 -6.95 -12.69
CA LEU A 73 4.11 -8.32 -12.93
C LEU A 73 5.47 -8.60 -12.28
N LEU A 74 6.43 -7.68 -12.41
CA LEU A 74 7.76 -7.82 -11.81
C LEU A 74 7.67 -7.90 -10.30
N LEU A 75 6.93 -6.99 -9.65
CA LEU A 75 6.80 -6.98 -8.19
C LEU A 75 5.95 -8.15 -7.68
N GLN A 76 4.94 -8.60 -8.42
CA GLN A 76 4.22 -9.84 -8.08
C GLN A 76 5.15 -11.05 -8.12
N ASN A 77 6.06 -11.14 -9.10
CA ASN A 77 7.04 -12.21 -9.14
C ASN A 77 8.00 -12.11 -7.95
N LEU A 78 8.59 -10.94 -7.71
CA LEU A 78 9.51 -10.72 -6.61
C LEU A 78 8.87 -11.05 -5.25
N ALA A 79 7.62 -10.61 -5.02
CA ALA A 79 6.87 -10.88 -3.80
C ALA A 79 6.62 -12.37 -3.54
N ARG A 80 6.64 -13.20 -4.59
CA ARG A 80 6.51 -14.67 -4.48
C ARG A 80 7.86 -15.36 -4.24
N THR A 81 8.94 -14.83 -4.78
CA THR A 81 10.22 -15.54 -4.85
C THR A 81 11.26 -15.05 -3.85
N LEU A 82 11.24 -13.78 -3.45
CA LEU A 82 12.24 -13.21 -2.55
C LEU A 82 12.12 -13.83 -1.15
N THR A 83 13.24 -14.34 -0.63
CA THR A 83 13.32 -14.94 0.70
C THR A 83 14.09 -14.04 1.68
N PRO A 84 13.82 -14.14 3.00
CA PRO A 84 14.53 -13.34 4.00
C PRO A 84 16.05 -13.56 3.99
N ALA A 85 16.52 -14.75 3.63
CA ALA A 85 17.95 -15.08 3.58
C ALA A 85 18.70 -14.34 2.46
N GLU A 86 17.99 -13.80 1.47
CA GLU A 86 18.57 -13.03 0.35
C GLU A 86 18.60 -11.52 0.63
N VAL A 87 18.11 -11.08 1.80
CA VAL A 87 17.94 -9.67 2.14
C VAL A 87 18.81 -9.31 3.35
N SER A 88 19.57 -8.22 3.26
CA SER A 88 20.20 -7.56 4.42
C SER A 88 19.48 -6.23 4.65
N GLY A 89 18.63 -6.18 5.66
CA GLY A 89 17.64 -5.11 5.84
C GLY A 89 16.23 -5.59 5.53
N ARG A 90 15.45 -4.74 4.86
CA ARG A 90 14.03 -4.99 4.61
C ARG A 90 13.59 -4.53 3.23
N VAL A 91 12.71 -5.31 2.60
CA VAL A 91 12.03 -4.95 1.36
C VAL A 91 10.52 -4.95 1.58
N ILE A 92 9.88 -3.81 1.33
CA ILE A 92 8.43 -3.64 1.35
C ILE A 92 7.95 -3.60 -0.10
N ILE A 93 7.07 -4.52 -0.49
CA ILE A 93 6.63 -4.70 -1.88
C ILE A 93 5.12 -4.48 -1.96
N MET A 94 4.72 -3.49 -2.75
CA MET A 94 3.32 -3.15 -3.06
C MET A 94 3.09 -3.25 -4.57
N PRO A 95 2.73 -4.42 -5.10
CA PRO A 95 2.68 -4.64 -6.55
C PRO A 95 1.49 -3.94 -7.25
N ALA A 96 0.48 -3.53 -6.47
CA ALA A 96 -0.74 -2.89 -6.95
C ALA A 96 -1.18 -1.85 -5.92
N ILE A 97 -0.40 -0.78 -5.76
CA ILE A 97 -0.63 0.24 -4.72
C ILE A 97 -2.00 0.90 -4.88
N ASN A 98 -2.41 1.23 -6.11
CA ASN A 98 -3.76 1.69 -6.44
C ASN A 98 -4.61 0.51 -6.95
N LEU A 99 -4.88 -0.46 -6.08
CA LEU A 99 -5.60 -1.69 -6.45
C LEU A 99 -6.94 -1.42 -7.19
N PRO A 100 -7.78 -0.43 -6.81
CA PRO A 100 -8.98 -0.11 -7.57
C PRO A 100 -8.72 0.21 -9.04
N ALA A 101 -7.71 1.05 -9.33
CA ALA A 101 -7.32 1.39 -10.70
C ALA A 101 -6.78 0.16 -11.44
N VAL A 102 -5.96 -0.66 -10.78
CA VAL A 102 -5.42 -1.91 -11.34
C VAL A 102 -6.53 -2.88 -11.76
N LEU A 103 -7.52 -3.10 -10.90
CA LEU A 103 -8.65 -3.99 -11.21
C LEU A 103 -9.50 -3.47 -12.36
N ASP A 104 -9.56 -2.15 -12.54
CA ASP A 104 -10.30 -1.48 -13.61
C ASP A 104 -9.46 -1.25 -14.87
N SER A 105 -8.17 -1.61 -14.87
CA SER A 105 -7.22 -1.32 -15.96
C SER A 105 -7.24 0.15 -16.40
N SER A 106 -7.34 1.07 -15.44
CA SER A 106 -7.51 2.49 -15.69
C SER A 106 -6.44 3.33 -15.01
N ARG A 107 -6.23 4.54 -15.55
CA ARG A 107 -5.21 5.46 -15.04
C ARG A 107 -5.54 6.00 -13.64
N ILE A 108 -6.82 6.20 -13.35
CA ILE A 108 -7.31 6.82 -12.11
C ILE A 108 -8.22 5.83 -11.37
N SER A 109 -8.33 5.97 -10.06
CA SER A 109 -9.20 5.10 -9.27
C SER A 109 -10.67 5.28 -9.69
N PRO A 110 -11.41 4.20 -9.99
CA PRO A 110 -12.84 4.29 -10.29
C PRO A 110 -13.69 4.66 -9.07
N LEU A 111 -13.12 4.62 -7.86
CA LEU A 111 -13.86 4.93 -6.63
C LEU A 111 -14.09 6.44 -6.45
N ASP A 112 -13.16 7.25 -6.93
CA ASP A 112 -13.15 8.70 -6.68
C ASP A 112 -12.54 9.53 -7.81
N ASN A 113 -12.23 8.92 -8.96
CA ASN A 113 -11.49 9.53 -10.06
C ASN A 113 -10.09 10.05 -9.66
N GLY A 114 -9.54 9.56 -8.55
CA GLY A 114 -8.27 10.01 -8.01
C GLY A 114 -7.07 9.50 -8.81
N ASN A 115 -6.17 10.41 -9.18
CA ASN A 115 -4.83 10.05 -9.65
C ASN A 115 -3.89 9.96 -8.44
N LEU A 116 -3.47 8.75 -8.06
CA LEU A 116 -2.63 8.55 -6.87
C LEU A 116 -1.30 9.33 -6.95
N ASN A 117 -0.69 9.44 -8.12
CA ASN A 117 0.56 10.20 -8.33
C ASN A 117 0.38 11.72 -8.25
N ARG A 118 -0.82 12.20 -7.97
CA ARG A 118 -1.16 13.60 -7.70
C ARG A 118 -1.78 13.81 -6.32
N ALA A 119 -2.02 12.72 -5.58
CA ALA A 119 -2.69 12.75 -4.29
C ALA A 119 -1.70 12.93 -3.12
N TYR A 120 -0.42 12.58 -3.29
CA TYR A 120 0.60 12.76 -2.25
C TYR A 120 0.78 14.25 -1.86
N PRO A 121 1.00 14.57 -0.56
CA PRO A 121 1.23 13.66 0.57
C PRO A 121 -0.03 12.98 1.12
N GLY A 122 -1.20 13.27 0.55
CA GLY A 122 -2.48 12.68 0.93
C GLY A 122 -3.32 13.57 1.84
N ASP A 123 -4.51 13.08 2.16
CA ASP A 123 -5.42 13.65 3.14
C ASP A 123 -6.13 12.48 3.87
N PRO A 124 -5.95 12.34 5.20
CA PRO A 124 -6.57 11.25 5.98
C PRO A 124 -8.10 11.27 5.94
N ASP A 125 -8.69 12.46 5.80
CA ASP A 125 -10.15 12.66 5.76
C ASP A 125 -10.68 12.77 4.31
N GLY A 126 -9.77 12.75 3.33
CA GLY A 126 -10.05 12.88 1.91
C GLY A 126 -10.75 11.67 1.28
N THR A 127 -10.78 11.65 -0.04
CA THR A 127 -11.34 10.52 -0.81
C THR A 127 -10.42 9.27 -0.68
N PRO A 128 -10.89 8.05 -1.02
CA PRO A 128 -10.10 6.83 -0.87
C PRO A 128 -8.66 6.89 -1.40
N THR A 129 -8.44 7.55 -2.55
CA THR A 129 -7.11 7.72 -3.13
C THR A 129 -6.21 8.64 -2.29
N TYR A 130 -6.76 9.73 -1.72
CA TYR A 130 -6.01 10.63 -0.84
C TYR A 130 -5.73 10.01 0.54
N ALA A 131 -6.68 9.23 1.07
CA ALA A 131 -6.50 8.49 2.31
C ALA A 131 -5.42 7.39 2.16
N LEU A 132 -5.35 6.73 1.01
CA LEU A 132 -4.26 5.80 0.68
C LEU A 132 -2.90 6.52 0.61
N ALA A 133 -2.83 7.66 -0.10
CA ALA A 133 -1.60 8.44 -0.23
C ALA A 133 -1.09 8.92 1.13
N ASP A 134 -2.00 9.35 1.99
CA ASP A 134 -1.72 9.76 3.36
C ASP A 134 -1.19 8.59 4.19
N TYR A 135 -1.85 7.43 4.11
CA TYR A 135 -1.40 6.25 4.84
C TYR A 135 0.03 5.85 4.44
N VAL A 136 0.31 5.81 3.15
CA VAL A 136 1.66 5.49 2.65
C VAL A 136 2.67 6.53 3.14
N THR A 137 2.30 7.81 3.13
CA THR A 137 3.17 8.90 3.57
C THR A 137 3.49 8.87 5.06
N ARG A 138 2.50 8.59 5.91
CA ARG A 138 2.66 8.65 7.37
C ARG A 138 3.11 7.33 7.99
N TYR A 139 2.83 6.18 7.37
CA TYR A 139 3.07 4.86 7.98
C TYR A 139 4.01 3.95 7.22
N VAL A 140 4.33 4.23 5.96
CA VAL A 140 5.24 3.38 5.17
C VAL A 140 6.54 4.10 4.86
N LEU A 141 6.46 5.30 4.28
CA LEU A 141 7.64 6.09 3.91
C LEU A 141 8.61 6.39 5.08
N PRO A 142 8.17 6.67 6.32
CA PRO A 142 9.09 6.97 7.41
C PRO A 142 9.97 5.79 7.85
N HIS A 143 9.66 4.58 7.37
CA HIS A 143 10.43 3.37 7.65
C HIS A 143 11.47 3.06 6.56
N CYS A 144 11.59 3.91 5.54
CA CYS A 144 12.46 3.75 4.38
C CYS A 144 13.69 4.67 4.46
#